data_AF-B6TRB2-F1
#
_entry.id   AF-B6TRB2-F1
#
_cell.length_a   1.000
_cell.length_b   1.000
_cell.length_c   1.000
_cell.angle_alpha   90.00
_cell.angle_beta   90.00
_cell.angle_gamma   90.00
#
_symmetry.space_group_name_H-M   'P 1'
#
loop_
_entity.id
_entity.type
_entity.pdbx_description
1 polymer ?
#
loop_
_entity_poly.entity_id
_entity_poly.type
_entity_poly.pdbx_seq_one_letter_code
_entity_poly.pdbx_strand_id
1 'polypeptide(L)'
;MEARRRSSAALVSVAAAAAAVALLLVLAAEPSRAERFVVGDAARWTWGYNYTDWVIRKGPFFQNDTLVFMYDPPNATVHAHSVYLMRTAADYQSCNLKAAKLVASVTQGAGSGFEFVLRKRKQHYFVCGDRGGIHCTMGQMKFVVKPKSSACRDD
;
A
#
# COMPACT_ATOMS: atom_id res chain seq x y z
N MET A 1 27.43 -70.32 40.14
CA MET A 1 26.85 -69.49 39.07
C MET A 1 26.41 -68.18 39.68
N GLU A 2 27.17 -67.14 39.40
CA GLU A 2 26.85 -65.75 39.66
C GLU A 2 25.67 -65.33 38.77
N ALA A 3 24.68 -64.62 39.32
CA ALA A 3 23.90 -63.66 38.53
C ALA A 3 23.37 -62.55 39.44
N ARG A 4 24.00 -61.39 39.30
CA ARG A 4 23.83 -60.16 40.06
C ARG A 4 22.70 -59.29 39.46
N ARG A 5 21.90 -58.66 40.34
CA ARG A 5 21.24 -57.33 40.30
C ARG A 5 20.77 -56.73 38.95
N ARG A 6 19.63 -56.00 38.99
CA ARG A 6 19.59 -54.51 39.10
C ARG A 6 18.15 -53.97 39.11
N SER A 7 17.84 -53.12 40.11
CA SER A 7 16.69 -52.21 40.12
C SER A 7 16.81 -51.18 39.00
N SER A 8 15.72 -50.92 38.29
CA SER A 8 15.61 -49.83 37.31
C SER A 8 14.63 -48.76 37.80
N ALA A 9 15.06 -48.00 38.82
CA ALA A 9 14.49 -46.69 39.09
C ALA A 9 15.08 -45.69 38.10
N ALA A 10 14.63 -45.73 36.85
CA ALA A 10 15.03 -44.78 35.81
C ALA A 10 14.06 -44.81 34.61
N LEU A 11 12.74 -44.70 34.86
CA LEU A 11 11.76 -44.52 33.78
C LEU A 11 10.77 -43.39 34.04
N VAL A 12 10.95 -42.61 35.10
CA VAL A 12 10.21 -41.37 35.32
C VAL A 12 11.20 -40.24 35.09
N SER A 13 11.31 -39.64 33.88
CA SER A 13 11.84 -38.26 33.64
C SER A 13 12.08 -37.85 32.18
N VAL A 14 11.39 -38.40 31.16
CA VAL A 14 11.56 -37.88 29.77
C VAL A 14 10.28 -37.24 29.19
N ALA A 15 9.11 -37.57 29.72
CA ALA A 15 7.84 -37.08 29.15
C ALA A 15 7.50 -35.61 29.49
N ALA A 16 7.96 -35.07 30.62
CA ALA A 16 7.57 -33.74 31.08
C ALA A 16 8.32 -32.58 30.38
N ALA A 17 9.57 -32.79 29.96
CA ALA A 17 10.38 -31.75 29.31
C ALA A 17 9.96 -31.50 27.86
N ALA A 18 9.46 -32.51 27.15
CA ALA A 18 9.02 -32.38 25.76
C ALA A 18 7.71 -31.59 25.61
N ALA A 19 6.81 -31.66 26.61
CA ALA A 19 5.54 -30.93 26.60
C ALA A 19 5.71 -29.41 26.85
N ALA A 20 6.73 -29.00 27.63
CA ALA A 20 6.98 -27.59 27.92
C ALA A 20 7.67 -26.84 26.78
N VAL A 21 8.47 -27.52 25.94
CA VAL A 21 9.14 -26.91 24.77
C VAL A 21 8.18 -26.72 23.60
N ALA A 22 7.08 -27.47 23.54
CA ALA A 22 6.05 -27.35 22.51
C ALA A 22 5.13 -26.11 22.66
N LEU A 23 5.10 -25.44 23.82
CA LEU A 23 4.26 -24.27 24.07
C LEU A 23 4.96 -22.93 23.77
N LEU A 24 6.26 -22.92 23.44
CA LEU A 24 7.05 -21.70 23.27
C LEU A 24 7.20 -21.19 21.81
N LEU A 25 6.50 -21.78 20.85
CA LEU A 25 6.52 -21.36 19.45
C LEU A 25 5.10 -21.25 18.93
N VAL A 26 4.55 -20.02 18.92
CA VAL A 26 4.02 -19.29 17.75
C VAL A 26 3.48 -17.96 18.28
N LEU A 27 4.36 -16.98 18.50
CA LEU A 27 4.02 -15.58 18.27
C LEU A 27 4.36 -15.29 16.80
N ALA A 28 3.70 -15.98 15.86
CA ALA A 28 3.71 -15.48 14.51
C ALA A 28 2.93 -14.18 14.57
N ALA A 29 3.63 -13.03 14.52
CA ALA A 29 2.98 -11.78 14.20
C ALA A 29 2.26 -12.03 12.87
N GLU A 30 0.93 -12.00 12.89
CA GLU A 30 0.13 -12.06 11.67
C GLU A 30 0.71 -11.02 10.71
N PRO A 31 1.09 -11.39 9.48
CA PRO A 31 1.63 -10.42 8.55
C PRO A 31 0.56 -9.37 8.32
N SER A 32 0.78 -8.17 8.87
CA SER A 32 -0.11 -7.02 8.73
C SER A 32 -0.50 -6.90 7.25
N ARG A 33 -1.76 -7.18 6.91
CA ARG A 33 -2.15 -7.42 5.53
C ARG A 33 -2.07 -6.11 4.75
N ALA A 34 -1.24 -6.08 3.70
CA ALA A 34 -1.22 -4.95 2.77
C ALA A 34 -2.61 -4.74 2.17
N GLU A 35 -3.09 -3.50 2.20
CA GLU A 35 -4.43 -3.15 1.72
C GLU A 35 -4.38 -2.59 0.30
N ARG A 36 -5.52 -2.63 -0.38
CA ARG A 36 -5.71 -2.12 -1.73
C ARG A 36 -6.78 -1.05 -1.71
N PHE A 37 -6.44 0.14 -2.20
CA PHE A 37 -7.32 1.30 -2.20
C PHE A 37 -7.57 1.79 -3.62
N VAL A 38 -8.82 1.73 -4.07
CA VAL A 38 -9.20 2.43 -5.31
C VAL A 38 -9.17 3.93 -5.03
N VAL A 39 -8.34 4.66 -5.77
CA VAL A 39 -8.19 6.10 -5.60
C VAL A 39 -9.51 6.77 -5.97
N GLY A 40 -10.12 7.49 -5.01
CA GLY A 40 -11.43 8.12 -5.19
C GLY A 40 -12.63 7.19 -5.01
N ASP A 41 -12.43 5.94 -4.58
CA ASP A 41 -13.49 4.94 -4.38
C ASP A 41 -14.39 4.79 -5.61
N ALA A 42 -15.71 5.00 -5.46
CA ALA A 42 -16.67 4.94 -6.56
C ALA A 42 -16.44 6.03 -7.62
N ALA A 43 -15.90 7.19 -7.24
CA ALA A 43 -15.61 8.29 -8.16
C ALA A 43 -14.39 8.01 -9.05
N ARG A 44 -13.51 7.10 -8.62
CA ARG A 44 -12.27 6.72 -9.31
C ARG A 44 -11.35 7.94 -9.56
N TRP A 45 -10.40 7.82 -10.49
CA TRP A 45 -9.49 8.90 -10.87
C TRP A 45 -10.13 9.81 -11.93
N THR A 46 -10.90 10.80 -11.46
CA THR A 46 -11.70 11.73 -12.26
C THR A 46 -11.50 13.21 -11.89
N TRP A 47 -11.96 14.09 -12.77
CA TRP A 47 -11.96 15.55 -12.63
C TRP A 47 -12.87 16.05 -11.50
N GLY A 48 -12.41 17.06 -10.76
CA GLY A 48 -13.21 17.82 -9.79
C GLY A 48 -13.49 17.09 -8.48
N TYR A 49 -12.97 15.88 -8.30
CA TYR A 49 -13.14 15.12 -7.07
C TYR A 49 -12.19 15.59 -5.96
N ASN A 50 -12.67 15.64 -4.72
CA ASN A 50 -11.88 16.09 -3.58
C ASN A 50 -11.01 14.94 -3.03
N TYR A 51 -9.83 14.75 -3.62
CA TYR A 51 -8.90 13.70 -3.16
C TYR A 51 -8.23 14.00 -1.82
N THR A 52 -8.13 15.27 -1.42
CA THR A 52 -7.63 15.61 -0.08
C THR A 52 -8.55 15.06 0.99
N ASP A 53 -9.84 15.28 0.84
CA ASP A 53 -10.87 14.72 1.73
C ASP A 53 -10.86 13.18 1.70
N TRP A 54 -10.76 12.58 0.51
CA TRP A 54 -10.65 11.13 0.38
C TRP A 54 -9.43 10.55 1.11
N VAL A 55 -8.23 11.12 0.96
CA VAL A 55 -7.04 10.65 1.70
C VAL A 55 -7.24 10.73 3.21
N ILE A 56 -7.83 11.82 3.70
CA ILE A 56 -8.07 12.03 5.13
C ILE A 56 -9.04 10.98 5.69
N ARG A 57 -10.15 10.74 4.98
CA ARG A 57 -11.17 9.77 5.44
C ARG A 57 -10.77 8.32 5.24
N LYS A 58 -9.99 8.02 4.20
CA LYS A 58 -9.60 6.64 3.86
C LYS A 58 -8.42 6.15 4.68
N GLY A 59 -7.52 7.06 5.07
CA GLY A 59 -6.35 6.71 5.86
C GLY A 59 -6.70 6.17 7.26
N PRO A 60 -5.70 5.65 7.99
CA PRO A 60 -4.28 5.70 7.67
C PRO A 60 -3.87 4.71 6.56
N PHE A 61 -2.93 5.14 5.73
CA PHE A 61 -2.24 4.27 4.78
C PHE A 61 -0.93 3.77 5.42
N PHE A 62 -0.50 2.58 5.05
CA PHE A 62 0.70 1.93 5.56
C PHE A 62 1.62 1.47 4.42
N GLN A 63 2.85 1.11 4.78
CA GLN A 63 3.78 0.56 3.82
C GLN A 63 3.21 -0.71 3.18
N ASN A 64 3.54 -0.88 1.90
CA ASN A 64 3.10 -1.99 1.05
C ASN A 64 1.61 -1.94 0.65
N ASP A 65 0.85 -0.96 1.11
CA ASP A 65 -0.47 -0.72 0.55
C ASP A 65 -0.39 -0.34 -0.93
N THR A 66 -1.40 -0.74 -1.67
CA THR A 66 -1.51 -0.48 -3.09
C THR A 66 -2.59 0.56 -3.34
N LEU A 67 -2.22 1.63 -4.04
CA LEU A 67 -3.16 2.56 -4.65
C LEU A 67 -3.51 2.06 -6.05
N VAL A 68 -4.79 1.91 -6.33
CA VAL A 68 -5.31 1.47 -7.63
C VAL A 68 -5.94 2.68 -8.33
N PHE A 69 -5.29 3.15 -9.39
CA PHE A 69 -5.76 4.24 -10.22
C PHE A 69 -6.59 3.67 -11.37
N MET A 70 -7.89 3.92 -11.35
CA MET A 70 -8.82 3.48 -12.38
C MET A 70 -9.33 4.68 -13.17
N TYR A 71 -9.19 4.63 -14.50
CA TYR A 71 -9.68 5.64 -15.43
C TYR A 71 -9.77 5.05 -16.84
N ASP A 72 -10.76 5.51 -17.60
CA ASP A 72 -11.01 4.97 -18.93
C ASP A 72 -9.96 5.48 -19.95
N PRO A 73 -9.58 4.65 -20.94
CA PRO A 73 -8.77 5.10 -22.06
C PRO A 73 -9.43 6.25 -22.81
N PRO A 74 -8.65 7.22 -23.32
CA PRO A 74 -9.21 8.31 -24.10
C PRO A 74 -9.88 7.80 -25.38
N ASN A 75 -11.02 8.40 -25.73
CA ASN A 75 -11.72 8.19 -27.00
C ASN A 75 -12.38 9.50 -27.44
N ALA A 76 -13.29 9.45 -28.42
CA ALA A 76 -13.97 10.64 -28.94
C ALA A 76 -14.73 11.46 -27.87
N THR A 77 -15.11 10.83 -26.75
CA THR A 77 -15.91 11.44 -25.68
C THR A 77 -15.24 11.39 -24.31
N VAL A 78 -14.28 10.48 -24.10
CA VAL A 78 -13.55 10.32 -22.84
C VAL A 78 -12.22 11.06 -22.90
N HIS A 79 -11.99 11.95 -21.95
CA HIS A 79 -10.72 12.67 -21.83
C HIS A 79 -9.61 11.77 -21.26
N ALA A 80 -8.38 12.01 -21.71
CA ALA A 80 -7.22 11.29 -21.21
C ALA A 80 -6.93 11.62 -19.75
N HIS A 81 -6.56 10.60 -18.99
CA HIS A 81 -6.04 10.71 -17.63
C HIS A 81 -4.73 9.95 -17.50
N SER A 82 -3.83 10.45 -16.66
CA SER A 82 -2.51 9.88 -16.42
C SER A 82 -2.18 10.05 -14.95
N VAL A 83 -1.12 9.39 -14.52
CA VAL A 83 -0.63 9.49 -13.15
C VAL A 83 0.84 9.85 -13.18
N TYR A 84 1.17 11.00 -12.60
CA TYR A 84 2.52 11.46 -12.39
C TYR A 84 2.85 11.50 -10.91
N LEU A 85 4.11 11.19 -10.58
CA LEU A 85 4.68 11.38 -9.25
C LEU A 85 5.59 12.62 -9.26
N MET A 86 5.24 13.62 -8.44
CA MET A 86 6.02 14.85 -8.31
C MET A 86 7.22 14.64 -7.39
N ARG A 87 8.32 15.35 -7.68
CA ARG A 87 9.56 15.27 -6.90
C ARG A 87 9.49 16.05 -5.59
N THR A 88 8.80 17.19 -5.60
CA THR A 88 8.78 18.14 -4.49
C THR A 88 7.37 18.64 -4.19
N ALA A 89 7.17 19.17 -2.98
CA ALA A 89 5.93 19.86 -2.62
C ALA A 89 5.68 21.10 -3.50
N ALA A 90 6.73 21.87 -3.84
CA ALA A 90 6.61 23.07 -4.67
C ALA A 90 6.13 22.74 -6.09
N ASP A 91 6.69 21.71 -6.71
CA ASP A 91 6.24 21.24 -8.03
C ASP A 91 4.80 20.72 -7.97
N TYR A 92 4.46 19.99 -6.90
CA TYR A 92 3.09 19.54 -6.67
C TYR A 92 2.12 20.72 -6.56
N GLN A 93 2.43 21.74 -5.77
CA GLN A 93 1.55 22.88 -5.57
C GLN A 93 1.34 23.68 -6.86
N SER A 94 2.42 23.91 -7.61
CA SER A 94 2.37 24.62 -8.90
C SER A 94 1.96 23.75 -10.09
N CYS A 95 1.77 22.43 -9.90
CA CYS A 95 1.58 21.47 -10.97
C CYS A 95 2.68 21.51 -12.04
N ASN A 96 3.92 21.79 -11.64
CA ASN A 96 5.08 21.83 -12.53
C ASN A 96 5.56 20.42 -12.90
N LEU A 97 5.15 19.95 -14.09
CA LEU A 97 5.41 18.59 -14.55
C LEU A 97 6.82 18.37 -15.12
N LYS A 98 7.66 19.41 -15.27
CA LYS A 98 8.96 19.34 -15.97
C LYS A 98 9.88 18.22 -15.48
N ALA A 99 9.87 17.96 -14.17
CA ALA A 99 10.68 16.91 -13.53
C ALA A 99 9.82 15.78 -12.94
N ALA A 100 8.53 15.74 -13.24
CA ALA A 100 7.62 14.74 -12.74
C ALA A 100 7.83 13.40 -13.46
N LYS A 101 7.66 12.29 -12.74
CA LYS A 101 7.77 10.95 -13.30
C LYS A 101 6.40 10.46 -13.72
N LEU A 102 6.19 10.16 -15.00
CA LEU A 102 5.03 9.40 -15.46
C LEU A 102 5.10 8.00 -14.84
N VAL A 103 4.07 7.62 -14.06
CA VAL A 103 3.96 6.27 -13.47
C VAL A 103 2.84 5.46 -14.13
N ALA A 104 1.81 6.12 -14.66
CA ALA A 104 0.76 5.47 -15.44
C ALA A 104 0.37 6.32 -16.66
N SER A 105 0.46 5.72 -17.85
CA SER A 105 0.05 6.34 -19.11
C SER A 105 -1.46 6.39 -19.28
N VAL A 106 -1.93 7.00 -20.36
CA VAL A 106 -3.35 7.23 -20.63
C VAL A 106 -4.21 5.99 -20.83
N THR A 107 -3.59 4.82 -20.98
CA THR A 107 -4.30 3.54 -21.15
C THR A 107 -4.17 2.61 -19.96
N GLN A 108 -3.22 2.86 -19.04
CA GLN A 108 -2.90 1.94 -17.95
C GLN A 108 -3.91 1.96 -16.80
N GLY A 109 -4.80 2.96 -16.75
CA GLY A 109 -5.90 3.00 -15.78
C GLY A 109 -7.10 2.11 -16.13
N ALA A 110 -7.11 1.51 -17.33
CA ALA A 110 -8.21 0.68 -17.80
C ALA A 110 -8.30 -0.67 -17.10
N GLY A 111 -9.43 -1.36 -17.26
CA GLY A 111 -9.63 -2.71 -16.73
C GLY A 111 -9.50 -2.74 -15.21
N SER A 112 -8.51 -3.48 -14.70
CA SER A 112 -8.22 -3.58 -13.26
C SER A 112 -7.53 -2.34 -12.67
N GLY A 113 -7.13 -1.38 -13.51
CA GLY A 113 -6.43 -0.15 -13.10
C GLY A 113 -4.92 -0.30 -12.95
N PHE A 114 -4.25 0.84 -12.82
CA PHE A 114 -2.83 0.91 -12.54
C PHE A 114 -2.56 0.82 -11.04
N GLU A 115 -1.63 -0.05 -10.65
CA GLU A 115 -1.28 -0.28 -9.24
C GLU A 115 0.03 0.41 -8.85
N PHE A 116 -0.02 1.21 -7.78
CA PHE A 116 1.15 1.81 -7.17
C PHE A 116 1.32 1.35 -5.73
N VAL A 117 2.40 0.63 -5.44
CA VAL A 117 2.71 0.15 -4.08
C VAL A 117 3.46 1.23 -3.28
N LEU A 118 2.91 1.60 -2.12
CA LEU A 118 3.47 2.57 -1.18
C LEU A 118 4.65 1.98 -0.38
N ARG A 119 5.80 1.78 -1.03
CA ARG A 119 6.97 1.14 -0.40
C ARG A 119 7.73 2.06 0.56
N LYS A 120 7.85 3.35 0.23
CA LYS A 120 8.73 4.30 0.95
C LYS A 120 7.93 5.13 1.95
N ARG A 121 8.42 5.28 3.20
CA ARG A 121 7.80 6.17 4.22
C ARG A 121 8.08 7.66 3.98
N LYS A 122 7.71 8.14 2.79
CA LYS A 122 7.81 9.55 2.39
C LYS A 122 6.48 10.04 1.83
N GLN A 123 6.35 11.35 1.70
CA GLN A 123 5.25 11.93 0.92
C GLN A 123 5.38 11.50 -0.54
N HIS A 124 4.29 11.00 -1.09
CA HIS A 124 4.08 10.77 -2.50
C HIS A 124 3.06 11.80 -2.99
N TYR A 125 3.43 12.51 -4.04
CA TYR A 125 2.67 13.61 -4.61
C TYR A 125 2.12 13.14 -5.96
N PHE A 126 0.87 12.70 -5.99
CA PHE A 126 0.25 12.20 -7.21
C PHE A 126 -0.54 13.32 -7.89
N VAL A 127 -0.43 13.41 -9.21
CA VAL A 127 -1.19 14.36 -10.03
C VAL A 127 -1.57 13.75 -11.38
N CYS A 128 -2.61 14.29 -12.01
CA CYS A 128 -2.91 14.02 -13.42
C CYS A 128 -2.15 15.02 -14.29
N GLY A 129 -1.31 14.52 -15.20
CA GLY A 129 -0.47 15.36 -16.04
C GLY A 129 -1.12 15.79 -17.36
N ASP A 130 -2.30 15.26 -17.68
CA ASP A 130 -2.94 15.50 -18.97
C ASP A 130 -3.26 16.96 -19.25
N ARG A 131 -3.31 17.26 -20.56
CA ARG A 131 -3.52 18.60 -21.11
C ARG A 131 -2.54 19.63 -20.52
N GLY A 132 -1.27 19.25 -20.37
CA GLY A 132 -0.24 20.14 -19.85
C GLY A 132 -0.43 20.52 -18.38
N GLY A 133 -1.08 19.67 -17.58
CA GLY A 133 -1.30 19.88 -16.15
C GLY A 133 -2.60 20.60 -15.79
N ILE A 134 -3.48 20.91 -16.74
CA ILE A 134 -4.79 21.50 -16.47
C ILE A 134 -5.63 20.62 -15.53
N HIS A 135 -5.51 19.29 -15.65
CA HIS A 135 -6.20 18.36 -14.77
C HIS A 135 -5.68 18.45 -13.31
N CYS A 136 -4.40 18.79 -13.12
CA CYS A 136 -3.82 19.04 -11.80
C CYS A 136 -4.25 20.41 -11.25
N THR A 137 -4.18 21.48 -12.06
CA THR A 137 -4.43 22.86 -11.59
C THR A 137 -5.91 23.18 -11.42
N MET A 138 -6.72 22.88 -12.43
CA MET A 138 -8.15 23.20 -12.46
C MET A 138 -9.00 21.98 -12.12
N GLY A 139 -8.60 20.81 -12.60
CA GLY A 139 -9.32 19.57 -12.36
C GLY A 139 -9.17 19.02 -10.94
N GLN A 140 -8.30 19.61 -10.12
CA GLN A 140 -8.01 19.16 -8.75
C GLN A 140 -7.65 17.67 -8.67
N MET A 141 -7.16 17.07 -9.77
CA MET A 141 -6.76 15.67 -9.85
C MET A 141 -5.35 15.53 -9.28
N LYS A 142 -5.25 15.69 -7.96
CA LYS A 142 -4.00 15.66 -7.21
C LYS A 142 -4.23 15.31 -5.75
N PHE A 143 -3.30 14.58 -5.14
CA PHE A 143 -3.28 14.37 -3.70
C PHE A 143 -1.89 14.03 -3.19
N VAL A 144 -1.73 14.10 -1.87
CA VAL A 144 -0.51 13.72 -1.16
C VAL A 144 -0.83 12.60 -0.20
N VAL A 145 -0.01 11.55 -0.19
CA VAL A 145 -0.12 10.46 0.78
C VAL A 145 1.25 10.09 1.32
N LYS A 146 1.33 9.84 2.63
CA LYS A 146 2.54 9.34 3.30
C LYS A 146 2.17 8.08 4.07
N PRO A 147 2.64 6.90 3.66
CA PRO A 147 2.35 5.67 4.41
C PRO A 147 3.06 5.70 5.76
N LYS A 148 2.37 5.22 6.80
CA LYS A 148 2.95 4.84 8.10
C LYS A 148 3.75 3.54 7.97
N SER A 149 4.50 3.17 9.00
CA SER A 149 5.16 1.87 9.06
C SER A 149 4.13 0.76 9.08
N SER A 150 4.30 -0.29 8.27
CA SER A 150 3.41 -1.46 8.34
C SER A 150 3.39 -2.11 9.72
N ALA A 151 4.46 -1.93 10.50
CA ALA A 151 4.52 -2.38 11.89
C ALA A 151 3.46 -1.73 12.81
N CYS A 152 2.88 -0.58 12.42
CA CYS A 152 1.89 0.14 13.22
C CYS A 152 0.44 -0.15 12.78
N ARG A 153 0.22 -1.16 11.93
CA ARG A 153 -1.09 -1.43 11.33
C ARG A 153 -2.09 -2.05 12.32
N ASP A 154 -1.58 -2.73 13.33
CA ASP A 154 -2.38 -3.45 14.33
C ASP A 154 -2.17 -2.90 15.76
N ASP A 155 -1.57 -1.70 15.86
CA ASP A 155 -1.44 -0.89 17.09
C ASP A 155 -2.71 -0.05 17.32
#